data_AF-A0A6N7SV38-F1
#
_entry.id   AF-A0A6N7SV38-F1
#
_cell.length_a   1.000
_cell.length_b   1.000
_cell.length_c   1.000
_cell.angle_alpha   90.00
_cell.angle_beta   90.00
_cell.angle_gamma   90.00
#
_symmetry.space_group_name_H-M   'P 1'
#
loop_
_entity.id
_entity.type
_entity.pdbx_description
1 polymer ?
#
loop_
_entity_poly.entity_id
_entity_poly.type
_entity_poly.pdbx_seq_one_letter_code
_entity_poly.pdbx_strand_id
1 'polypeptide(L)'
;MGKAVLILDEINLLLNSEEPKNTKLYGNLYEVLLQMRELKAITLDELKKYNLDKVAQAALTYNKTTLMDNVKDEWFVESNSSEDISKKVKCGLCNTPNKYLFFIRNRKNHIRLNVGSYCMTKFPGIEGYTEYKYHLNKVIKNQQAVERRTEFHNKHPNVIEIIDSANYYFDNLPILLPYDLYHNLKDAVTNLRLIYSQYVSYGKKPFKSNKNSFDLFSEMIELYNGLKKLSDSLVLHNNDIPFICKRDEIDWMIENKQWKLLDEIAQNNGLYTEITIAKITSLKFIKQYFPEFVKHNKSQIAQYIENENDNSQLKFSLSKFGYQFQFIISVKKFMRDIGAKCIFDSSFSYNEYDMFKVSEIAFTNRNLQNALDSISDIMDKFGYAFLLDDDTNDIYVYKKSDKAVKLYSDKDFLKTFSVYFIINSYDVYRAIALLTSKNWILREEQAKKGIDDKVSNLYYRQHIEPYE
;
A
#
# COMPACT_ATOMS: atom_id res chain seq x y z
N MET A 1 50.65 15.37 -39.86
CA MET A 1 50.40 14.00 -39.35
C MET A 1 49.03 13.57 -39.85
N GLY A 2 48.96 12.49 -40.63
CA GLY A 2 47.68 11.96 -41.12
C GLY A 2 46.85 11.36 -39.98
N LYS A 3 45.52 11.35 -40.14
CA LYS A 3 44.60 10.70 -39.19
C LYS A 3 44.88 9.18 -39.19
N ALA A 4 45.04 8.59 -38.01
CA ALA A 4 45.21 7.14 -37.87
C ALA A 4 43.99 6.41 -38.45
N VAL A 5 44.23 5.39 -39.26
CA VAL A 5 43.19 4.54 -39.88
C VAL A 5 42.86 3.35 -39.00
N LEU A 6 43.82 2.86 -38.21
CA LEU A 6 43.64 1.82 -37.20
C LEU A 6 44.41 2.19 -35.92
N ILE A 7 43.84 1.81 -34.77
CA ILE A 7 44.47 1.93 -33.46
C ILE A 7 44.74 0.54 -32.86
N LEU A 8 45.63 0.47 -31.86
CA LEU A 8 46.16 -0.80 -31.31
C LEU A 8 45.10 -1.85 -30.96
N ASP A 9 43.98 -1.44 -30.36
CA ASP A 9 42.90 -2.37 -30.00
C ASP A 9 42.11 -2.89 -31.20
N GLU A 10 41.91 -2.07 -32.24
CA GLU A 10 41.35 -2.53 -33.52
C GLU A 10 42.33 -3.50 -34.22
N ILE A 11 43.63 -3.18 -34.23
CA ILE A 11 44.68 -4.03 -34.83
C ILE A 11 44.71 -5.39 -34.14
N ASN A 12 44.75 -5.41 -32.82
CA ASN A 12 44.79 -6.68 -32.06
C ASN A 12 43.49 -7.46 -32.18
N LEU A 13 42.32 -6.80 -32.29
CA LEU A 13 41.07 -7.51 -32.54
C LEU A 13 41.08 -8.16 -33.93
N LEU A 14 41.51 -7.43 -34.97
CA LEU A 14 41.64 -7.93 -36.33
C LEU A 14 42.64 -9.09 -36.41
N LEU A 15 43.81 -8.98 -35.80
CA LEU A 15 44.85 -10.02 -35.82
C LEU A 15 44.42 -11.35 -35.18
N ASN A 16 43.46 -11.31 -34.24
CA ASN A 16 42.92 -12.49 -33.58
C ASN A 16 41.59 -12.97 -34.19
N SER A 17 41.12 -12.36 -35.28
CA SER A 17 39.86 -12.71 -35.97
C SER A 17 40.13 -13.47 -37.29
N GLU A 18 39.14 -14.21 -37.78
CA GLU A 18 39.24 -14.93 -39.05
C GLU A 18 38.81 -14.06 -40.24
N GLU A 19 37.88 -13.13 -40.05
CA GLU A 19 37.35 -12.24 -41.08
C GLU A 19 38.43 -11.56 -41.95
N PRO A 20 39.47 -10.88 -41.39
CA PRO A 20 40.47 -10.20 -42.22
C PRO A 20 41.38 -11.14 -43.03
N LYS A 21 41.34 -12.47 -42.77
CA LYS A 21 42.09 -13.47 -43.55
C LYS A 21 41.41 -13.82 -44.88
N ASN A 22 40.18 -13.35 -45.11
CA ASN A 22 39.49 -13.56 -46.38
C ASN A 22 40.10 -12.67 -47.48
N THR A 23 41.09 -13.20 -48.18
CA THR A 23 41.85 -12.48 -49.22
C THR A 23 41.00 -12.02 -50.40
N LYS A 24 39.84 -12.65 -50.64
CA LYS A 24 38.91 -12.20 -51.70
C LYS A 24 38.20 -10.89 -51.32
N LEU A 25 37.86 -10.71 -50.05
CA LEU A 25 37.11 -9.54 -49.58
C LEU A 25 38.02 -8.42 -49.05
N TYR A 26 39.15 -8.79 -48.46
CA TYR A 26 40.02 -7.87 -47.73
C TYR A 26 41.46 -7.84 -48.25
N GLY A 27 41.75 -8.51 -49.37
CA GLY A 27 43.09 -8.52 -49.97
C GLY A 27 44.15 -9.05 -49.01
N ASN A 28 45.34 -8.47 -49.04
CA ASN A 28 46.46 -8.80 -48.17
C ASN A 28 46.43 -8.11 -46.79
N LEU A 29 45.27 -7.61 -46.33
CA LEU A 29 45.15 -6.84 -45.08
C LEU A 29 45.76 -7.55 -43.87
N TYR A 30 45.42 -8.83 -43.66
CA TYR A 30 45.91 -9.59 -42.51
C TYR A 30 47.44 -9.76 -42.51
N GLU A 31 48.02 -10.07 -43.68
CA GLU A 31 49.47 -10.26 -43.84
C GLU A 31 50.23 -8.97 -43.53
N VAL A 32 49.70 -7.82 -43.95
CA VAL A 32 50.28 -6.51 -43.67
C VAL A 32 50.18 -6.17 -42.17
N LEU A 33 49.04 -6.45 -41.53
CA LEU A 33 48.87 -6.19 -40.09
C LEU A 33 49.82 -7.04 -39.23
N LEU A 34 50.14 -8.27 -39.65
CA LEU A 34 51.09 -9.14 -38.94
C LEU A 34 52.49 -8.53 -38.85
N GLN A 35 52.90 -7.78 -39.88
CA GLN A 35 54.21 -7.12 -39.94
C GLN A 35 54.29 -5.87 -39.04
N MET A 36 53.16 -5.41 -38.49
CA MET A 36 53.02 -4.12 -37.80
C MET A 36 52.45 -4.26 -36.37
N ARG A 37 52.57 -5.44 -35.77
CA ARG A 37 51.94 -5.85 -34.49
C ARG A 37 52.22 -4.94 -33.29
N GLU A 38 53.30 -4.15 -33.32
CA GLU A 38 53.76 -3.34 -32.18
C GLU A 38 53.34 -1.85 -32.25
N LEU A 39 52.73 -1.41 -33.36
CA LEU A 39 52.40 0.00 -33.56
C LEU A 39 51.11 0.40 -32.83
N LYS A 40 51.17 1.52 -32.09
CA LYS A 40 50.04 2.03 -31.29
C LYS A 40 48.88 2.58 -32.13
N ALA A 41 49.20 3.14 -33.30
CA ALA A 41 48.27 3.66 -34.27
C ALA A 41 48.96 3.67 -35.64
N ILE A 42 48.20 3.41 -36.70
CA ILE A 42 48.75 3.27 -38.06
C ILE A 42 47.91 4.12 -39.02
N THR A 43 48.58 4.87 -39.89
CA THR A 43 47.98 5.63 -41.00
C THR A 43 47.93 4.79 -42.28
N LEU A 44 47.04 5.17 -43.21
CA LEU A 44 46.94 4.46 -44.49
C LEU A 44 48.25 4.51 -45.31
N ASP A 45 48.98 5.62 -45.25
CA ASP A 45 50.23 5.77 -45.99
C ASP A 45 51.37 4.94 -45.41
N GLU A 46 51.34 4.65 -44.10
CA GLU A 46 52.25 3.68 -43.49
C GLU A 46 51.92 2.26 -43.97
N LEU A 47 50.65 1.87 -44.03
CA LEU A 47 50.26 0.56 -44.55
C LEU A 47 50.66 0.37 -46.04
N LYS A 48 50.55 1.43 -46.85
CA LYS A 48 51.00 1.39 -48.27
C LYS A 48 52.50 1.12 -48.41
N LYS A 49 53.34 1.58 -47.46
CA LYS A 49 54.79 1.27 -47.45
C LYS A 49 55.07 -0.22 -47.26
N TYR A 50 54.12 -0.97 -46.69
CA TYR A 50 54.15 -2.42 -46.55
C TYR A 50 53.36 -3.13 -47.66
N ASN A 51 53.20 -2.50 -48.83
CA ASN A 51 52.54 -3.07 -50.00
C ASN A 51 51.06 -3.47 -49.77
N LEU A 52 50.31 -2.71 -48.97
CA LEU A 52 48.86 -2.90 -48.82
C LEU A 52 48.16 -2.76 -50.18
N ASP A 53 47.45 -3.80 -50.62
CA ASP A 53 46.79 -3.83 -51.92
C ASP A 53 45.56 -2.90 -51.99
N LYS A 54 45.01 -2.71 -53.20
CA LYS A 54 43.88 -1.80 -53.41
C LYS A 54 42.57 -2.30 -52.76
N VAL A 55 42.41 -3.61 -52.59
CA VAL A 55 41.22 -4.24 -51.98
C VAL A 55 41.25 -3.99 -50.47
N ALA A 56 42.40 -4.23 -49.83
CA ALA A 56 42.67 -3.97 -48.43
C ALA A 56 42.60 -2.46 -48.10
N GLN A 57 43.09 -1.59 -48.99
CA GLN A 57 42.91 -0.14 -48.88
C GLN A 57 41.41 0.22 -48.87
N ALA A 58 40.63 -0.29 -49.83
CA ALA A 58 39.20 -0.02 -49.90
C ALA A 58 38.44 -0.54 -48.66
N ALA A 59 38.85 -1.69 -48.13
CA ALA A 59 38.30 -2.25 -46.90
C ALA A 59 38.49 -1.32 -45.69
N LEU A 60 39.65 -0.68 -45.56
CA LEU A 60 39.96 0.24 -44.45
C LEU A 60 39.43 1.66 -44.64
N THR A 61 39.17 2.10 -45.87
CA THR A 61 38.70 3.48 -46.16
C THR A 61 37.20 3.59 -46.34
N TYR A 62 36.58 2.64 -47.05
CA TYR A 62 35.15 2.70 -47.41
C TYR A 62 34.31 1.71 -46.60
N ASN A 63 34.83 0.49 -46.39
CA ASN A 63 34.07 -0.60 -45.77
C ASN A 63 34.49 -0.91 -44.32
N LYS A 64 35.22 0.01 -43.66
CA LYS A 64 35.78 -0.25 -42.33
C LYS A 64 34.71 -0.63 -41.31
N THR A 65 33.56 0.05 -41.35
CA THR A 65 32.44 -0.24 -40.44
C THR A 65 31.95 -1.67 -40.62
N THR A 66 31.67 -2.09 -41.85
CA THR A 66 31.22 -3.45 -42.17
C THR A 66 32.27 -4.50 -41.79
N LEU A 67 33.54 -4.26 -42.08
CA LEU A 67 34.63 -5.13 -41.64
C LEU A 67 34.63 -5.30 -40.11
N MET A 68 34.53 -4.20 -39.37
CA MET A 68 34.52 -4.25 -37.91
C MET A 68 33.26 -4.89 -37.34
N ASP A 69 32.11 -4.74 -38.00
CA ASP A 69 30.84 -5.39 -37.63
C ASP A 69 30.94 -6.91 -37.82
N ASN A 70 31.38 -7.37 -39.01
CA ASN A 70 31.62 -8.80 -39.27
C ASN A 70 32.63 -9.40 -38.29
N VAL A 71 33.68 -8.66 -37.96
CA VAL A 71 34.66 -9.06 -36.94
C VAL A 71 33.97 -9.21 -35.59
N LYS A 72 33.16 -8.22 -35.15
CA LYS A 72 32.44 -8.27 -33.86
C LYS A 72 31.53 -9.50 -33.75
N ASP A 73 30.87 -9.91 -34.83
CA ASP A 73 30.00 -11.08 -34.87
C ASP A 73 30.75 -12.40 -34.63
N GLU A 74 32.07 -12.42 -34.84
CA GLU A 74 32.90 -13.57 -34.47
C GLU A 74 33.09 -13.70 -32.96
N TRP A 75 32.87 -12.66 -32.16
CA TRP A 75 33.21 -12.64 -30.73
C TRP A 75 31.98 -12.65 -29.83
N PHE A 76 32.11 -13.29 -28.67
CA PHE A 76 31.13 -13.24 -27.59
C PHE A 76 31.81 -13.18 -26.23
N VAL A 77 31.11 -12.63 -25.22
CA VAL A 77 31.58 -12.60 -23.83
C VAL A 77 31.32 -13.93 -23.15
N GLU A 78 32.34 -14.51 -22.53
CA GLU A 78 32.19 -15.71 -21.70
C GLU A 78 31.51 -15.38 -20.37
N SER A 79 30.53 -16.19 -19.97
CA SER A 79 29.74 -16.02 -18.74
C SER A 79 30.50 -16.27 -17.43
N ASN A 80 31.69 -16.86 -17.47
CA ASN A 80 32.46 -17.31 -16.29
C ASN A 80 33.78 -16.55 -16.10
N SER A 81 33.76 -15.23 -16.23
CA SER A 81 34.89 -14.39 -15.84
C SER A 81 35.00 -14.29 -14.31
N SER A 82 35.85 -15.14 -13.72
CA SER A 82 36.24 -15.03 -12.32
C SER A 82 37.21 -13.86 -12.13
N GLU A 83 36.85 -12.91 -11.26
CA GLU A 83 37.68 -11.75 -10.92
C GLU A 83 38.70 -12.10 -9.82
N ASP A 84 39.99 -11.89 -10.06
CA ASP A 84 41.00 -11.80 -9.00
C ASP A 84 41.33 -10.31 -8.77
N ILE A 85 40.62 -9.71 -7.80
CA ILE A 85 40.67 -8.28 -7.45
C ILE A 85 42.08 -7.85 -7.02
N SER A 86 42.93 -8.79 -6.62
CA SER A 86 44.28 -8.51 -6.11
C SER A 86 45.33 -8.27 -7.21
N LYS A 87 45.04 -8.62 -8.48
CA LYS A 87 46.02 -8.59 -9.56
C LYS A 87 45.57 -7.72 -10.73
N LYS A 88 46.40 -6.73 -11.09
CA LYS A 88 46.22 -5.98 -12.34
C LYS A 88 46.67 -6.85 -13.52
N VAL A 89 45.76 -7.18 -14.42
CA VAL A 89 46.08 -7.93 -15.65
C VAL A 89 46.08 -6.99 -16.84
N LYS A 90 47.04 -7.15 -17.77
CA LYS A 90 47.12 -6.34 -18.99
C LYS A 90 46.06 -6.76 -20.00
N CYS A 91 45.36 -5.79 -20.60
CA CYS A 91 44.36 -6.02 -21.64
C CYS A 91 44.99 -6.64 -22.91
N GLY A 92 44.42 -7.71 -23.44
CA GLY A 92 44.86 -8.35 -24.68
C GLY A 92 44.73 -7.47 -25.94
N LEU A 93 43.92 -6.40 -25.91
CA LEU A 93 43.75 -5.49 -27.04
C LEU A 93 44.65 -4.24 -26.98
N CYS A 94 44.83 -3.63 -25.82
CA CYS A 94 45.59 -2.37 -25.68
C CYS A 94 46.81 -2.45 -24.76
N ASN A 95 47.04 -3.60 -24.12
CA ASN A 95 48.12 -3.86 -23.16
C ASN A 95 48.10 -3.01 -21.87
N THR A 96 47.08 -2.17 -21.66
CA THR A 96 46.91 -1.39 -20.43
C THR A 96 46.57 -2.31 -19.25
N PRO A 97 47.17 -2.14 -18.06
CA PRO A 97 46.77 -2.85 -16.84
C PRO A 97 45.35 -2.48 -16.41
N ASN A 98 44.49 -3.47 -16.22
CA ASN A 98 43.08 -3.30 -15.84
C ASN A 98 42.74 -4.14 -14.60
N LYS A 99 41.85 -3.59 -13.75
CA LYS A 99 41.26 -4.31 -12.61
C LYS A 99 40.03 -5.13 -13.01
N TYR A 100 39.24 -4.60 -13.95
CA TYR A 100 38.02 -5.25 -14.47
C TYR A 100 38.26 -5.71 -15.90
N LEU A 101 38.03 -6.99 -16.16
CA LEU A 101 38.26 -7.63 -17.45
C LEU A 101 36.99 -8.32 -17.94
N PHE A 102 36.87 -8.39 -19.26
CA PHE A 102 35.91 -9.21 -19.98
C PHE A 102 36.70 -10.31 -20.67
N PHE A 103 36.33 -11.58 -20.53
CA PHE A 103 36.87 -12.61 -21.40
C PHE A 103 35.98 -12.73 -22.62
N ILE A 104 36.54 -12.43 -23.80
CA ILE A 104 35.86 -12.65 -25.07
C ILE A 104 36.46 -13.87 -25.77
N ARG A 105 35.61 -14.67 -26.41
CA ARG A 105 36.03 -15.82 -27.19
C ARG A 105 35.54 -15.68 -28.63
N ASN A 106 36.41 -15.98 -29.57
CA ASN A 106 36.05 -16.04 -30.99
C ASN A 106 35.37 -17.39 -31.31
N ARG A 107 34.24 -17.35 -32.01
CA ARG A 107 33.41 -18.51 -32.36
C ARG A 107 34.06 -19.40 -33.42
N LYS A 108 34.85 -18.83 -34.33
CA LYS A 108 35.46 -19.51 -35.47
C LYS A 108 36.78 -20.19 -35.11
N ASN A 109 37.65 -19.51 -34.35
CA ASN A 109 39.00 -20.00 -34.04
C ASN A 109 39.25 -20.33 -32.56
N HIS A 110 38.25 -20.11 -31.69
CA HIS A 110 38.31 -20.38 -30.26
C HIS A 110 39.38 -19.61 -29.46
N ILE A 111 40.02 -18.60 -30.05
CA ILE A 111 40.96 -17.72 -29.35
C ILE A 111 40.21 -16.97 -28.24
N ARG A 112 40.82 -16.92 -27.06
CA ARG A 112 40.31 -16.22 -25.88
C ARG A 112 41.17 -15.00 -25.58
N LEU A 113 40.54 -13.84 -25.41
CA LEU A 113 41.21 -12.59 -25.04
C LEU A 113 40.60 -12.01 -23.75
N ASN A 114 41.45 -11.48 -22.88
CA ASN A 114 41.05 -10.72 -21.71
C ASN A 114 41.06 -9.22 -22.03
N VAL A 115 39.91 -8.57 -22.06
CA VAL A 115 39.76 -7.20 -22.54
C VAL A 115 39.37 -6.28 -21.39
N GLY A 116 40.11 -5.18 -21.21
CA GLY A 116 39.79 -4.17 -20.21
C GLY A 116 38.45 -3.49 -20.49
N SER A 117 37.75 -3.05 -19.45
CA SER A 117 36.43 -2.41 -19.56
C SER A 117 36.40 -1.22 -20.53
N TYR A 118 37.47 -0.42 -20.57
CA TYR A 118 37.59 0.69 -21.52
C TYR A 118 37.62 0.21 -22.99
N CYS A 119 38.41 -0.82 -23.32
CA CYS A 119 38.45 -1.35 -24.68
C CYS A 119 37.11 -1.97 -25.10
N MET A 120 36.41 -2.66 -24.19
CA MET A 120 35.09 -3.21 -24.50
C MET A 120 34.06 -2.13 -24.85
N THR A 121 34.17 -0.92 -24.31
CA THR A 121 33.25 0.18 -24.66
C THR A 121 33.34 0.61 -26.12
N LYS A 122 34.46 0.32 -26.79
CA LYS A 122 34.66 0.60 -28.21
C LYS A 122 34.01 -0.44 -29.13
N PHE A 123 33.60 -1.58 -28.57
CA PHE A 123 32.99 -2.69 -29.31
C PHE A 123 31.64 -3.11 -28.70
N PRO A 124 30.62 -2.22 -28.66
CA PRO A 124 29.36 -2.49 -27.99
C PRO A 124 28.51 -3.59 -28.65
N GLY A 125 28.81 -3.97 -29.89
CA GLY A 125 28.09 -5.00 -30.65
C GLY A 125 28.52 -6.44 -30.35
N ILE A 126 29.52 -6.67 -29.49
CA ILE A 126 29.92 -8.03 -29.11
C ILE A 126 28.82 -8.66 -28.23
N GLU A 127 28.37 -9.86 -28.59
CA GLU A 127 27.31 -10.57 -27.88
C GLU A 127 27.66 -10.82 -26.41
N GLY A 128 26.68 -10.64 -25.51
CA GLY A 128 26.85 -10.79 -24.06
C GLY A 128 27.48 -9.60 -23.33
N TYR A 129 27.98 -8.57 -24.05
CA TYR A 129 28.60 -7.39 -23.43
C TYR A 129 27.64 -6.60 -22.52
N THR A 130 26.41 -6.34 -22.98
CA THR A 130 25.42 -5.53 -22.23
C THR A 130 25.04 -6.18 -20.91
N GLU A 131 24.77 -7.49 -20.93
CA GLU A 131 24.39 -8.29 -19.76
C GLU A 131 25.52 -8.36 -18.74
N TYR A 132 26.74 -8.67 -19.20
CA TYR A 132 27.91 -8.71 -18.33
C TYR A 132 28.25 -7.34 -17.75
N LYS A 133 28.15 -6.27 -18.54
CA LYS A 133 28.35 -4.89 -18.06
C LYS A 133 27.36 -4.52 -16.96
N TYR A 134 26.10 -4.94 -17.08
CA TYR A 134 25.10 -4.74 -16.03
C TYR A 134 25.48 -5.48 -14.74
N HIS A 135 25.86 -6.76 -14.85
CA HIS A 135 26.32 -7.57 -13.72
C HIS A 135 27.55 -6.94 -13.04
N LEU A 136 28.57 -6.57 -13.81
CA LEU A 136 29.79 -5.92 -13.33
C LEU A 136 29.48 -4.63 -12.57
N ASN A 137 28.62 -3.77 -13.12
CA ASN A 137 28.23 -2.53 -12.44
C ASN A 137 27.51 -2.80 -11.11
N LYS A 138 26.71 -3.88 -11.01
CA LYS A 138 26.06 -4.29 -9.77
C LYS A 138 27.08 -4.77 -8.74
N VAL A 139 28.06 -5.59 -9.14
CA VAL A 139 29.16 -6.05 -8.28
C VAL A 139 29.97 -4.86 -7.74
N ILE A 140 30.38 -3.94 -8.62
CA ILE A 140 31.14 -2.74 -8.23
C ILE A 140 30.35 -1.89 -7.22
N LYS A 141 29.06 -1.64 -7.47
CA LYS A 141 28.22 -0.86 -6.55
C LYS A 141 28.08 -1.54 -5.20
N ASN A 142 27.90 -2.86 -5.17
CA ASN A 142 27.80 -3.64 -3.94
C ASN A 142 29.11 -3.59 -3.14
N GLN A 143 30.25 -3.77 -3.80
CA GLN A 143 31.56 -3.67 -3.15
C GLN A 143 31.79 -2.29 -2.57
N GLN A 144 31.52 -1.22 -3.34
CA GLN A 144 31.60 0.15 -2.83
C GLN A 144 30.67 0.38 -1.64
N ALA A 145 29.48 -0.22 -1.62
CA ALA A 145 28.57 -0.12 -0.49
C ALA A 145 29.11 -0.86 0.75
N VAL A 146 29.78 -2.01 0.58
CA VAL A 146 30.45 -2.74 1.67
C VAL A 146 31.64 -1.94 2.23
N GLU A 147 32.47 -1.35 1.37
CA GLU A 147 33.57 -0.48 1.76
C GLU A 147 33.06 0.72 2.58
N ARG A 148 32.03 1.40 2.08
CA ARG A 148 31.40 2.55 2.78
C ARG A 148 30.72 2.13 4.08
N ARG A 149 30.10 0.96 4.15
CA ARG A 149 29.55 0.42 5.40
C ARG A 149 30.64 0.20 6.44
N THR A 150 31.76 -0.37 6.01
CA THR A 150 32.92 -0.61 6.86
C THR A 150 33.52 0.71 7.35
N GLU A 151 33.67 1.68 6.45
CA GLU A 151 34.14 3.03 6.80
C GLU A 151 33.22 3.71 7.82
N PHE A 152 31.90 3.63 7.63
CA PHE A 152 30.93 4.20 8.55
C PHE A 152 30.95 3.51 9.91
N HIS A 153 31.02 2.18 9.94
CA HIS A 153 31.10 1.41 11.18
C HIS A 153 32.40 1.71 11.96
N ASN A 154 33.52 1.90 11.27
CA ASN A 154 34.78 2.29 11.91
C ASN A 154 34.72 3.66 12.58
N LYS A 155 33.91 4.59 12.05
CA LYS A 155 33.70 5.93 12.62
C LYS A 155 32.62 5.94 13.70
N HIS A 156 31.57 5.15 13.51
CA HIS A 156 30.41 5.01 14.37
C HIS A 156 30.17 3.53 14.66
N PRO A 157 30.85 2.97 15.67
CA PRO A 157 30.58 1.61 16.12
C PRO A 157 29.09 1.46 16.45
N ASN A 158 28.51 0.30 16.14
CA ASN A 158 27.11 -0.02 16.45
C ASN A 158 26.06 0.86 15.74
N VAL A 159 26.42 1.51 14.61
CA VAL A 159 25.48 2.34 13.81
C VAL A 159 24.13 1.67 13.54
N ILE A 160 24.11 0.38 13.22
CA ILE A 160 22.86 -0.36 12.95
C ILE A 160 22.02 -0.48 14.22
N GLU A 161 22.63 -0.87 15.33
CA GLU A 161 21.95 -1.02 16.63
C GLU A 161 21.38 0.33 17.11
N ILE A 162 22.09 1.43 16.89
CA ILE A 162 21.62 2.79 17.21
C ILE A 162 20.37 3.12 16.38
N ILE A 163 20.40 2.86 15.07
CA ILE A 163 19.25 3.14 14.19
C ILE A 163 18.06 2.25 14.57
N ASP A 164 18.30 0.95 14.80
CA ASP A 164 17.26 -0.02 15.11
C ASP A 164 16.63 0.25 16.49
N SER A 165 17.45 0.57 17.50
CA SER A 165 16.95 0.96 18.82
C SER A 165 16.18 2.29 18.77
N ALA A 166 16.60 3.24 17.92
CA ALA A 166 15.89 4.49 17.75
C ALA A 166 14.52 4.31 17.08
N ASN A 167 14.44 3.47 16.04
CA ASN A 167 13.17 3.08 15.42
C ASN A 167 12.27 2.37 16.44
N TYR A 168 12.80 1.35 17.11
CA TYR A 168 12.07 0.58 18.11
C TYR A 168 11.51 1.48 19.21
N TYR A 169 12.31 2.42 19.73
CA TYR A 169 11.88 3.35 20.76
C TYR A 169 10.68 4.21 20.30
N PHE A 170 10.78 4.81 19.10
CA PHE A 170 9.70 5.64 18.57
C PHE A 170 8.42 4.84 18.29
N ASP A 171 8.57 3.65 17.71
CA ASP A 171 7.46 2.77 17.38
C ASP A 171 6.78 2.21 18.64
N ASN A 172 7.47 2.15 19.78
CA ASN A 172 6.96 1.62 21.04
C ASN A 172 6.70 2.71 22.10
N LEU A 173 6.57 3.99 21.70
CA LEU A 173 6.16 5.04 22.62
C LEU A 173 4.79 4.69 23.25
N PRO A 174 4.66 4.66 24.58
CA PRO A 174 3.44 4.20 25.25
C PRO A 174 2.29 5.20 25.18
N ILE A 175 2.61 6.48 24.99
CA ILE A 175 1.65 7.59 24.87
C ILE A 175 2.03 8.49 23.70
N LEU A 176 1.04 9.23 23.20
CA LEU A 176 1.29 10.25 22.19
C LEU A 176 1.97 11.46 22.82
N LEU A 177 3.12 11.84 22.29
CA LEU A 177 3.88 12.99 22.76
C LEU A 177 3.28 14.32 22.23
N PRO A 178 3.57 15.45 22.89
CA PRO A 178 3.24 16.77 22.34
C PRO A 178 3.79 16.97 20.93
N TYR A 179 3.05 17.71 20.10
CA TYR A 179 3.28 17.86 18.66
C TYR A 179 4.74 18.08 18.27
N ASP A 180 5.38 19.12 18.82
CA ASP A 180 6.76 19.46 18.48
C ASP A 180 7.74 18.34 18.85
N LEU A 181 7.57 17.74 20.03
CA LEU A 181 8.44 16.64 20.48
C LEU A 181 8.22 15.39 19.64
N TYR A 182 6.97 15.03 19.36
CA TYR A 182 6.62 13.86 18.56
C TYR A 182 7.23 13.96 17.15
N HIS A 183 7.05 15.08 16.47
CA HIS A 183 7.58 15.29 15.12
C HIS A 183 9.09 15.43 15.09
N ASN A 184 9.69 16.21 16.02
CA ASN A 184 11.14 16.33 16.08
C ASN A 184 11.81 14.98 16.35
N LEU A 185 11.22 14.15 17.21
CA LEU A 185 11.73 12.81 17.48
C LEU A 185 11.60 11.90 16.25
N LYS A 186 10.44 11.90 15.59
CA LYS A 186 10.21 11.15 14.34
C LYS A 186 11.21 11.55 13.25
N ASP A 187 11.44 12.85 13.09
CA ASP A 187 12.35 13.39 12.09
C ASP A 187 13.80 13.04 12.43
N ALA A 188 14.21 13.10 13.71
CA ALA A 188 15.53 12.67 14.14
C ALA A 188 15.78 11.19 13.81
N VAL A 189 14.84 10.29 14.15
CA VAL A 189 14.91 8.86 13.83
C VAL A 189 14.98 8.62 12.31
N THR A 190 14.13 9.32 11.55
CA THR A 190 14.11 9.24 10.08
C THR A 190 15.43 9.72 9.47
N ASN A 191 16.00 10.80 10.00
CA ASN A 191 17.24 11.40 9.51
C ASN A 191 18.46 10.53 9.82
N LEU A 192 18.52 9.86 10.98
CA LEU A 192 19.56 8.85 11.26
C LEU A 192 19.61 7.79 10.16
N ARG A 193 18.46 7.20 9.83
CA ARG A 193 18.34 6.19 8.76
C ARG A 193 18.70 6.76 7.39
N LEU A 194 18.25 7.98 7.09
CA LEU A 194 18.46 8.61 5.80
C LEU A 194 19.94 8.96 5.56
N ILE A 195 20.62 9.53 6.56
CA ILE A 195 22.05 9.87 6.47
C ILE A 195 22.87 8.61 6.20
N TYR A 196 22.64 7.55 6.98
CA TYR A 196 23.34 6.28 6.82
C TYR A 196 23.08 5.65 5.44
N SER A 197 21.82 5.52 5.03
CA SER A 197 21.47 4.86 3.76
C SER A 197 21.96 5.62 2.54
N GLN A 198 21.93 6.96 2.54
CA GLN A 198 22.45 7.79 1.44
C GLN A 198 23.96 7.68 1.31
N TYR A 199 24.67 7.63 2.44
CA TYR A 199 26.11 7.47 2.43
C TYR A 199 26.50 6.07 1.94
N VAL A 200 25.94 5.01 2.51
CA VAL A 200 26.27 3.63 2.12
C VAL A 200 25.91 3.35 0.66
N SER A 201 24.78 3.86 0.18
CA SER A 201 24.32 3.61 -1.20
C SER A 201 25.05 4.48 -2.22
N TYR A 202 25.24 5.78 -1.94
CA TYR A 202 25.70 6.75 -2.93
C TYR A 202 26.95 7.55 -2.55
N GLY A 203 27.43 7.46 -1.31
CA GLY A 203 28.61 8.19 -0.83
C GLY A 203 28.28 9.67 -0.64
N LYS A 204 27.00 9.97 -0.44
CA LYS A 204 26.44 11.32 -0.38
C LYS A 204 25.73 11.54 0.93
N LYS A 205 25.61 12.81 1.31
CA LYS A 205 24.72 13.26 2.36
C LYS A 205 23.33 13.59 1.80
N PRO A 206 22.26 13.40 2.59
CA PRO A 206 20.89 13.70 2.16
C PRO A 206 20.60 15.19 2.00
N PHE A 207 21.37 16.07 2.66
CA PHE A 207 21.07 17.50 2.74
C PHE A 207 22.24 18.36 2.28
N LYS A 208 21.94 19.58 1.81
CA LYS A 208 22.97 20.61 1.60
C LYS A 208 23.45 21.07 2.97
N SER A 209 24.69 20.77 3.30
CA SER A 209 25.35 21.16 4.55
C SER A 209 26.84 21.32 4.29
N ASN A 210 27.57 22.03 5.15
CA ASN A 210 29.03 22.06 5.11
C ASN A 210 29.66 20.83 5.80
N LYS A 211 28.86 20.09 6.59
CA LYS A 211 29.30 18.92 7.36
C LYS A 211 29.35 17.66 6.49
N ASN A 212 30.21 16.71 6.85
CA ASN A 212 30.24 15.40 6.21
C ASN A 212 29.14 14.48 6.81
N SER A 213 28.96 13.28 6.24
CA SER A 213 27.88 12.37 6.67
C SER A 213 28.09 11.82 8.09
N PHE A 214 29.34 11.69 8.55
CA PHE A 214 29.65 11.22 9.89
C PHE A 214 29.33 12.28 10.94
N ASP A 215 29.70 13.53 10.70
CA ASP A 215 29.40 14.65 11.62
C ASP A 215 27.89 14.87 11.74
N LEU A 216 27.19 14.82 10.60
CA LEU A 216 25.72 14.91 10.57
C LEU A 216 25.07 13.78 11.37
N PHE A 217 25.62 12.57 11.28
CA PHE A 217 25.11 11.43 12.03
C PHE A 217 25.33 11.61 13.54
N SER A 218 26.51 12.06 13.96
CA SER A 218 26.80 12.39 15.37
C SER A 218 25.81 13.41 15.93
N GLU A 219 25.55 14.48 15.18
CA GLU A 219 24.62 15.54 15.60
C GLU A 219 23.18 15.04 15.72
N MET A 220 22.77 14.16 14.80
CA MET A 220 21.46 13.52 14.89
C MET A 220 21.35 12.55 16.06
N ILE A 221 22.44 11.86 16.45
CA ILE A 221 22.46 11.04 17.67
C ILE A 221 22.26 11.92 18.90
N GLU A 222 23.00 13.02 19.01
CA GLU A 222 22.88 13.94 20.15
C GLU A 222 21.47 14.55 20.23
N LEU A 223 20.93 14.98 19.09
CA LEU A 223 19.57 15.49 19.00
C LEU A 223 18.55 14.43 19.44
N TYR A 224 18.65 13.21 18.89
CA TYR A 224 17.78 12.08 19.25
C TYR A 224 17.86 11.76 20.75
N ASN A 225 19.07 11.68 21.32
CA ASN A 225 19.27 11.41 22.74
C ASN A 225 18.67 12.50 23.64
N GLY A 226 18.78 13.77 23.23
CA GLY A 226 18.14 14.89 23.91
C GLY A 226 16.62 14.79 23.90
N LEU A 227 16.02 14.55 22.73
CA LEU A 227 14.58 14.38 22.56
C LEU A 227 14.07 13.15 23.31
N LYS A 228 14.78 12.02 23.24
CA LYS A 228 14.47 10.79 23.99
C LYS A 228 14.38 11.05 25.49
N LYS A 229 15.34 11.77 26.08
CA LYS A 229 15.30 12.10 27.52
C LYS A 229 14.08 12.93 27.89
N LEU A 230 13.70 13.89 27.04
CA LEU A 230 12.49 14.69 27.24
C LEU A 230 11.23 13.83 27.14
N SER A 231 11.17 12.94 26.15
CA SER A 231 10.09 11.97 25.97
C SER A 231 9.96 11.03 27.16
N ASP A 232 11.06 10.45 27.63
CA ASP A 232 11.08 9.55 28.79
C ASP A 232 10.54 10.26 30.05
N SER A 233 10.95 11.52 30.27
CA SER A 233 10.43 12.33 31.39
C SER A 233 8.92 12.54 31.28
N LEU A 234 8.41 12.91 30.11
CA LEU A 234 6.97 13.13 29.92
C LEU A 234 6.16 11.84 30.08
N VAL A 235 6.66 10.73 29.56
CA VAL A 235 6.03 9.41 29.70
C VAL A 235 5.89 9.06 31.18
N LEU A 236 6.94 9.25 31.99
CA LEU A 236 6.91 8.94 33.42
C LEU A 236 5.88 9.77 34.21
N HIS A 237 5.68 11.04 33.85
CA HIS A 237 4.75 11.92 34.57
C HIS A 237 3.30 11.83 34.06
N ASN A 238 3.10 11.47 32.79
CA ASN A 238 1.80 11.60 32.12
C ASN A 238 1.09 10.28 31.85
N ASN A 239 1.70 9.14 32.17
CA ASN A 239 1.10 7.84 31.82
C ASN A 239 -0.25 7.60 32.52
N ASP A 240 -0.50 8.17 33.69
CA ASP A 240 -1.76 7.95 34.41
C ASP A 240 -2.75 9.11 34.27
N ILE A 241 -2.46 10.09 33.40
CA ILE A 241 -3.35 11.22 33.17
C ILE A 241 -4.61 10.73 32.42
N PRO A 242 -5.82 11.07 32.91
CA PRO A 242 -7.05 10.75 32.21
C PRO A 242 -7.04 11.25 30.77
N PHE A 243 -7.58 10.45 29.85
CA PHE A 243 -7.72 10.79 28.43
C PHE A 243 -6.40 10.98 27.66
N ILE A 244 -5.25 10.54 28.19
CA ILE A 244 -4.02 10.46 27.41
C ILE A 244 -4.14 9.39 26.31
N CYS A 245 -3.74 9.74 25.09
CA CYS A 245 -3.73 8.80 23.96
C CYS A 245 -2.60 7.78 24.14
N LYS A 246 -2.93 6.48 24.17
CA LYS A 246 -1.98 5.38 24.35
C LYS A 246 -1.53 4.81 23.01
N ARG A 247 -0.58 3.87 23.09
CA ARG A 247 0.00 3.18 21.94
C ARG A 247 -1.06 2.53 21.05
N ASP A 248 -2.00 1.79 21.64
CA ASP A 248 -3.05 1.10 20.89
C ASP A 248 -3.87 2.07 20.01
N GLU A 249 -4.15 3.28 20.48
CA GLU A 249 -4.87 4.27 19.69
C GLU A 249 -3.98 4.96 18.66
N ILE A 250 -2.68 5.16 18.94
CA ILE A 250 -1.70 5.65 17.97
C ILE A 250 -1.60 4.68 16.79
N ASP A 251 -1.44 3.39 17.08
CA ASP A 251 -1.39 2.34 16.06
C ASP A 251 -2.65 2.33 15.21
N TRP A 252 -3.82 2.35 15.86
CA TRP A 252 -5.10 2.40 15.16
C TRP A 252 -5.18 3.63 14.23
N MET A 253 -4.75 4.81 14.69
CA MET A 253 -4.75 6.02 13.87
C MET A 253 -3.79 5.92 12.68
N ILE A 254 -2.60 5.34 12.86
CA ILE A 254 -1.61 5.14 11.79
C ILE A 254 -2.15 4.17 10.74
N GLU A 255 -2.64 3.01 11.16
CA GLU A 255 -3.18 1.95 10.28
C GLU A 255 -4.38 2.46 9.46
N ASN A 256 -5.25 3.26 10.08
CA ASN A 256 -6.43 3.84 9.44
C ASN A 256 -6.16 5.20 8.77
N LYS A 257 -4.89 5.59 8.62
CA LYS A 257 -4.44 6.82 7.96
C LYS A 257 -5.06 8.11 8.54
N GLN A 258 -5.36 8.12 9.83
CA GLN A 258 -5.94 9.24 10.57
C GLN A 258 -4.88 10.26 11.04
N TRP A 259 -3.97 10.64 10.14
CA TRP A 259 -2.83 11.52 10.46
C TRP A 259 -3.26 12.87 11.05
N LYS A 260 -4.32 13.47 10.49
CA LYS A 260 -4.85 14.74 11.00
C LYS A 260 -5.36 14.64 12.44
N LEU A 261 -6.01 13.52 12.79
CA LEU A 261 -6.51 13.30 14.15
C LEU A 261 -5.35 13.12 15.13
N LEU A 262 -4.34 12.36 14.73
CA LEU A 262 -3.11 12.17 15.51
C LEU A 262 -2.45 13.53 15.82
N ASP A 263 -2.32 14.40 14.80
CA ASP A 263 -1.73 15.72 14.97
C ASP A 263 -2.59 16.64 15.85
N GLU A 264 -3.91 16.63 15.70
CA GLU A 264 -4.83 17.39 16.56
C GLU A 264 -4.70 16.99 18.04
N ILE A 265 -4.54 15.69 18.33
CA ILE A 265 -4.35 15.20 19.70
C ILE A 265 -2.94 15.56 20.20
N ALA A 266 -1.91 15.43 19.37
CA ALA A 266 -0.55 15.81 19.72
C ALA A 266 -0.43 17.32 20.00
N GLN A 267 -1.16 18.17 19.26
CA GLN A 267 -1.26 19.61 19.51
C GLN A 267 -1.92 19.91 20.86
N ASN A 268 -2.79 19.02 21.33
CA ASN A 268 -3.35 19.06 22.68
C ASN A 268 -2.53 18.25 23.69
N ASN A 269 -1.20 18.28 23.57
CA ASN A 269 -0.25 17.59 24.47
C ASN A 269 -0.47 16.07 24.61
N GLY A 270 -1.02 15.43 23.58
CA GLY A 270 -1.32 13.99 23.60
C GLY A 270 -2.63 13.63 24.29
N LEU A 271 -3.44 14.61 24.71
CA LEU A 271 -4.71 14.40 25.42
C LEU A 271 -5.90 14.46 24.46
N TYR A 272 -6.85 13.56 24.63
CA TYR A 272 -8.14 13.67 23.97
C TYR A 272 -8.92 14.89 24.47
N THR A 273 -9.68 15.47 23.56
CA THR A 273 -10.78 16.41 23.83
C THR A 273 -12.08 15.73 23.44
N GLU A 274 -13.22 16.30 23.82
CA GLU A 274 -14.53 15.84 23.34
C GLU A 274 -14.57 15.78 21.79
N ILE A 275 -13.94 16.76 21.11
CA ILE A 275 -13.92 16.84 19.64
C ILE A 275 -13.04 15.75 19.03
N THR A 276 -11.88 15.45 19.61
CA THR A 276 -10.96 14.45 19.04
C THR A 276 -11.41 13.03 19.37
N ILE A 277 -11.91 12.77 20.58
CA ILE A 277 -12.43 11.43 20.94
C ILE A 277 -13.69 11.06 20.14
N ALA A 278 -14.52 12.04 19.79
CA ALA A 278 -15.69 11.87 18.93
C ALA A 278 -15.37 11.29 17.54
N LYS A 279 -14.11 11.43 17.09
CA LYS A 279 -13.63 10.92 15.80
C LYS A 279 -13.07 9.50 15.90
N ILE A 280 -12.84 8.97 17.10
CA ILE A 280 -12.35 7.60 17.30
C ILE A 280 -13.49 6.62 17.02
N THR A 281 -13.21 5.64 16.16
CA THR A 281 -14.18 4.59 15.78
C THR A 281 -13.66 3.17 16.04
N SER A 282 -12.53 3.05 16.75
CA SER A 282 -12.03 1.77 17.24
C SER A 282 -12.99 1.17 18.27
N LEU A 283 -13.63 0.05 17.94
CA LEU A 283 -14.53 -0.62 18.88
C LEU A 283 -13.80 -1.17 20.11
N LYS A 284 -12.53 -1.57 19.97
CA LYS A 284 -11.67 -1.97 21.11
C LYS A 284 -11.56 -0.84 22.13
N PHE A 285 -11.32 0.39 21.65
CA PHE A 285 -11.26 1.58 22.50
C PHE A 285 -12.64 1.89 23.12
N ILE A 286 -13.68 1.93 22.28
CA ILE A 286 -15.03 2.36 22.70
C ILE A 286 -15.61 1.41 23.76
N LYS A 287 -15.33 0.10 23.68
CA LYS A 287 -15.77 -0.89 24.68
C LYS A 287 -15.29 -0.56 26.11
N GLN A 288 -14.14 0.09 26.26
CA GLN A 288 -13.64 0.50 27.58
C GLN A 288 -14.56 1.51 28.28
N TYR A 289 -15.35 2.27 27.51
CA TYR A 289 -16.25 3.31 28.00
C TYR A 289 -17.73 2.87 28.03
N PHE A 290 -18.02 1.58 27.77
CA PHE A 290 -19.39 1.05 27.85
C PHE A 290 -20.07 1.30 29.21
N PRO A 291 -19.40 1.14 30.37
CA PRO A 291 -20.01 1.45 31.66
C PRO A 291 -20.52 2.91 31.74
N GLU A 292 -19.76 3.87 31.20
CA GLU A 292 -20.19 5.27 31.15
C GLU A 292 -21.37 5.45 30.19
N PHE A 293 -21.37 4.80 29.02
CA PHE A 293 -22.52 4.87 28.12
C PHE A 293 -23.79 4.33 28.78
N VAL A 294 -23.73 3.21 29.50
CA VAL A 294 -24.87 2.63 30.20
C VAL A 294 -25.35 3.54 31.33
N LYS A 295 -24.44 4.09 32.14
CA LYS A 295 -24.75 5.01 33.24
C LYS A 295 -25.48 6.27 32.79
N HIS A 296 -25.12 6.79 31.60
CA HIS A 296 -25.70 8.01 31.03
C HIS A 296 -27.02 7.75 30.26
N ASN A 297 -27.36 6.49 29.98
CA ASN A 297 -28.63 6.12 29.34
C ASN A 297 -29.79 6.19 30.35
N LYS A 298 -30.80 7.03 30.06
CA LYS A 298 -32.03 7.16 30.87
C LYS A 298 -33.22 6.40 30.31
N SER A 299 -33.04 5.68 29.20
CA SER A 299 -34.10 4.87 28.63
C SER A 299 -34.46 3.70 29.55
N GLN A 300 -35.75 3.51 29.78
CA GLN A 300 -36.26 2.32 30.47
C GLN A 300 -36.53 1.15 29.51
N ILE A 301 -36.56 1.44 28.20
CA ILE A 301 -36.97 0.49 27.16
C ILE A 301 -35.81 0.12 26.22
N ALA A 302 -34.78 0.97 26.08
CA ALA A 302 -33.62 0.72 25.24
C ALA A 302 -32.38 0.38 26.08
N GLN A 303 -31.74 -0.76 25.80
CA GLN A 303 -30.56 -1.25 26.50
C GLN A 303 -29.50 -1.72 25.51
N TYR A 304 -28.22 -1.47 25.82
CA TYR A 304 -27.11 -1.98 25.01
C TYR A 304 -27.06 -3.50 25.05
N ILE A 305 -26.70 -4.08 23.91
CA ILE A 305 -26.40 -5.50 23.81
C ILE A 305 -24.89 -5.59 23.65
N GLU A 306 -24.22 -6.12 24.68
CA GLU A 306 -22.82 -6.48 24.56
C GLU A 306 -22.72 -7.75 23.71
N ASN A 307 -22.11 -7.63 22.53
CA ASN A 307 -21.81 -8.78 21.71
C ASN A 307 -20.40 -9.28 22.06
N GLU A 308 -20.34 -10.41 22.77
CA GLU A 308 -19.09 -11.07 23.17
C GLU A 308 -18.21 -11.43 21.95
N ASN A 309 -18.84 -11.76 20.81
CA ASN A 309 -18.14 -12.32 19.63
C ASN A 309 -18.12 -11.41 18.39
N ASP A 310 -18.73 -10.22 18.45
CA ASP A 310 -18.84 -9.33 17.28
C ASP A 310 -18.30 -7.94 17.62
N ASN A 311 -17.08 -7.69 17.16
CA ASN A 311 -16.36 -6.41 17.30
C ASN A 311 -16.61 -5.47 16.12
N SER A 312 -17.65 -5.67 15.31
CA SER A 312 -17.88 -4.85 14.12
C SER A 312 -18.87 -3.71 14.33
N GLN A 313 -19.82 -3.85 15.26
CA GLN A 313 -20.94 -2.90 15.41
C GLN A 313 -21.42 -2.79 16.86
N LEU A 314 -21.92 -1.59 17.22
CA LEU A 314 -22.69 -1.37 18.44
C LEU A 314 -24.15 -1.75 18.20
N LYS A 315 -24.77 -2.45 19.15
CA LYS A 315 -26.18 -2.85 19.07
C LYS A 315 -26.92 -2.51 20.34
N PHE A 316 -28.21 -2.24 20.22
CA PHE A 316 -29.10 -2.12 21.36
C PHE A 316 -30.43 -2.83 21.09
N SER A 317 -31.06 -3.31 22.15
CA SER A 317 -32.43 -3.81 22.12
C SER A 317 -33.39 -2.79 22.68
N LEU A 318 -34.52 -2.63 22.02
CA LEU A 318 -35.67 -1.87 22.48
C LEU A 318 -36.81 -2.83 22.83
N SER A 319 -37.33 -2.76 24.05
CA SER A 319 -38.51 -3.53 24.47
C SER A 319 -39.74 -2.62 24.50
N LYS A 320 -40.70 -2.85 23.61
CA LYS A 320 -41.91 -2.03 23.49
C LYS A 320 -43.11 -2.88 23.05
N PHE A 321 -44.27 -2.65 23.66
CA PHE A 321 -45.52 -3.40 23.38
C PHE A 321 -45.40 -4.92 23.54
N GLY A 322 -44.51 -5.40 24.43
CA GLY A 322 -44.23 -6.83 24.57
C GLY A 322 -43.29 -7.41 23.52
N TYR A 323 -42.86 -6.61 22.54
CA TYR A 323 -41.92 -7.00 21.50
C TYR A 323 -40.52 -6.45 21.76
N GLN A 324 -39.49 -7.16 21.26
CA GLN A 324 -38.09 -6.75 21.38
C GLN A 324 -37.50 -6.48 19.99
N PHE A 325 -37.01 -5.27 19.75
CA PHE A 325 -36.42 -4.85 18.49
C PHE A 325 -34.93 -4.60 18.62
N GLN A 326 -34.13 -5.13 17.71
CA GLN A 326 -32.69 -4.87 17.67
C GLN A 326 -32.35 -3.74 16.71
N PHE A 327 -31.45 -2.86 17.13
CA PHE A 327 -30.94 -1.75 16.34
C PHE A 327 -29.43 -1.83 16.26
N ILE A 328 -28.91 -1.47 15.09
CA ILE A 328 -27.47 -1.33 14.81
C ILE A 328 -27.14 0.14 14.86
N ILE A 329 -26.13 0.50 15.65
CA ILE A 329 -25.66 1.88 15.79
C ILE A 329 -24.40 2.08 14.95
N SER A 330 -24.38 3.14 14.15
CA SER A 330 -23.15 3.59 13.52
C SER A 330 -22.20 4.12 14.58
N VAL A 331 -21.10 3.43 14.82
CA VAL A 331 -20.04 3.80 15.79
C VAL A 331 -19.61 5.25 15.61
N LYS A 332 -19.43 5.68 14.35
CA LYS A 332 -19.06 7.05 13.99
C LYS A 332 -20.11 8.08 14.42
N LYS A 333 -21.40 7.83 14.12
CA LYS A 333 -22.47 8.75 14.51
C LYS A 333 -22.63 8.76 16.03
N PHE A 334 -22.56 7.58 16.65
CA PHE A 334 -22.65 7.41 18.10
C PHE A 334 -21.59 8.22 18.83
N MET A 335 -20.31 8.03 18.52
CA MET A 335 -19.23 8.73 19.19
C MET A 335 -19.31 10.25 19.01
N ARG A 336 -19.71 10.70 17.82
CA ARG A 336 -19.90 12.12 17.52
C ARG A 336 -21.05 12.77 18.28
N ASP A 337 -22.19 12.11 18.36
CA ASP A 337 -23.43 12.75 18.82
C ASP A 337 -23.73 12.44 20.30
N ILE A 338 -23.24 11.30 20.83
CA ILE A 338 -23.56 10.78 22.17
C ILE A 338 -22.29 10.39 22.94
N GLY A 339 -21.45 9.51 22.38
CA GLY A 339 -20.38 8.82 23.09
C GLY A 339 -19.34 9.76 23.70
N ALA A 340 -18.84 10.75 22.94
CA ALA A 340 -17.86 11.70 23.46
C ALA A 340 -18.38 12.49 24.67
N LYS A 341 -19.64 12.91 24.64
CA LYS A 341 -20.29 13.64 25.75
C LYS A 341 -20.43 12.77 26.99
N CYS A 342 -20.79 11.50 26.83
CA CYS A 342 -20.85 10.56 27.95
C CYS A 342 -19.48 10.42 28.64
N ILE A 343 -18.38 10.52 27.88
CA ILE A 343 -17.02 10.38 28.41
C ILE A 343 -16.54 11.65 29.12
N PHE A 344 -16.88 12.84 28.59
CA PHE A 344 -16.34 14.12 29.08
C PHE A 344 -17.29 14.91 29.99
N ASP A 345 -18.60 14.70 29.90
CA ASP A 345 -19.61 15.46 30.65
C ASP A 345 -20.42 14.52 31.55
N SER A 346 -20.07 14.52 32.84
CA SER A 346 -20.76 13.75 33.88
C SER A 346 -22.25 14.08 34.05
N SER A 347 -22.70 15.25 33.58
CA SER A 347 -24.10 15.69 33.66
C SER A 347 -24.93 15.33 32.43
N PHE A 348 -24.25 14.98 31.33
CA PHE A 348 -24.92 14.60 30.09
C PHE A 348 -25.81 13.38 30.30
N SER A 349 -26.92 13.30 29.59
CA SER A 349 -27.72 12.08 29.54
C SER A 349 -28.44 11.99 28.21
N TYR A 350 -28.79 10.76 27.82
CA TYR A 350 -29.49 10.50 26.58
C TYR A 350 -30.52 9.39 26.78
N ASN A 351 -31.45 9.27 25.85
CA ASN A 351 -32.52 8.28 25.89
C ASN A 351 -32.69 7.58 24.53
N GLU A 352 -33.74 6.78 24.39
CA GLU A 352 -34.05 6.05 23.16
C GLU A 352 -34.16 6.97 21.94
N TYR A 353 -34.70 8.19 22.08
CA TYR A 353 -34.86 9.13 20.97
C TYR A 353 -33.51 9.57 20.41
N ASP A 354 -32.52 9.78 21.27
CA ASP A 354 -31.16 10.11 20.84
C ASP A 354 -30.50 8.91 20.18
N MET A 355 -30.70 7.70 20.72
CA MET A 355 -30.19 6.46 20.13
C MET A 355 -30.78 6.23 18.73
N PHE A 356 -32.06 6.53 18.50
CA PHE A 356 -32.70 6.40 17.19
C PHE A 356 -32.11 7.35 16.13
N LYS A 357 -31.61 8.53 16.51
CA LYS A 357 -30.96 9.46 15.56
C LYS A 357 -29.66 8.90 14.96
N VAL A 358 -29.00 7.99 15.69
CA VAL A 358 -27.68 7.45 15.32
C VAL A 358 -27.72 5.98 14.89
N SER A 359 -28.90 5.37 14.85
CA SER A 359 -29.08 3.94 14.61
C SER A 359 -30.05 3.64 13.49
N GLU A 360 -30.01 2.38 13.04
CA GLU A 360 -30.91 1.81 12.05
C GLU A 360 -31.42 0.47 12.59
N ILE A 361 -32.67 0.13 12.28
CA ILE A 361 -33.23 -1.17 12.68
C ILE A 361 -32.43 -2.31 12.03
N ALA A 362 -32.09 -3.34 12.80
CA ALA A 362 -31.40 -4.50 12.26
C ALA A 362 -32.35 -5.28 11.32
N PHE A 363 -31.89 -5.61 10.11
CA PHE A 363 -32.68 -6.42 9.18
C PHE A 363 -32.59 -7.90 9.56
N THR A 364 -33.52 -8.34 10.40
CA THR A 364 -33.64 -9.73 10.86
C THR A 364 -35.08 -10.19 10.78
N ASN A 365 -35.32 -11.48 10.53
CA ASN A 365 -36.67 -12.05 10.48
C ASN A 365 -37.42 -11.81 11.81
N ARG A 366 -36.71 -11.84 12.95
CA ARG A 366 -37.29 -11.53 14.26
C ARG A 366 -37.79 -10.09 14.36
N ASN A 367 -37.01 -9.11 13.90
CA ASN A 367 -37.47 -7.72 13.88
C ASN A 367 -38.65 -7.52 12.93
N LEU A 368 -38.64 -8.20 11.79
CA LEU A 368 -39.74 -8.15 10.82
C LEU A 368 -41.03 -8.69 11.43
N GLN A 369 -40.98 -9.91 11.97
CA GLN A 369 -42.12 -10.55 12.60
C GLN A 369 -42.70 -9.70 13.74
N ASN A 370 -41.83 -9.24 14.64
CA ASN A 370 -42.23 -8.35 15.73
C ASN A 370 -42.90 -7.05 15.24
N ALA A 371 -42.43 -6.50 14.11
CA ALA A 371 -43.02 -5.27 13.56
C ALA A 371 -44.42 -5.54 13.01
N LEU A 372 -44.60 -6.65 12.28
CA LEU A 372 -45.89 -7.04 11.71
C LEU A 372 -46.90 -7.38 12.80
N ASP A 373 -46.49 -8.18 13.79
CA ASP A 373 -47.33 -8.59 14.92
C ASP A 373 -47.74 -7.39 15.80
N SER A 374 -46.88 -6.37 15.91
CA SER A 374 -47.19 -5.17 16.71
C SER A 374 -48.36 -4.35 16.16
N ILE A 375 -48.75 -4.55 14.90
CA ILE A 375 -49.82 -3.79 14.23
C ILE A 375 -50.90 -4.66 13.58
N SER A 376 -50.77 -5.98 13.64
CA SER A 376 -51.65 -6.95 12.97
C SER A 376 -53.12 -6.73 13.34
N ASP A 377 -53.41 -6.61 14.64
CA ASP A 377 -54.76 -6.38 15.16
C ASP A 377 -55.43 -5.12 14.61
N ILE A 378 -54.67 -4.04 14.44
CA ILE A 378 -55.22 -2.79 13.94
C ILE A 378 -55.32 -2.81 12.41
N MET A 379 -54.36 -3.43 11.71
CA MET A 379 -54.48 -3.69 10.26
C MET A 379 -55.74 -4.50 9.94
N ASP A 380 -56.02 -5.53 10.73
CA ASP A 380 -57.22 -6.36 10.60
C ASP A 380 -58.51 -5.54 10.79
N LYS A 381 -58.57 -4.69 11.83
CA LYS A 381 -59.70 -3.77 12.06
C LYS A 381 -59.96 -2.82 10.89
N PHE A 382 -58.93 -2.43 10.14
CA PHE A 382 -59.08 -1.60 8.95
C PHE A 382 -59.31 -2.40 7.66
N GLY A 383 -59.47 -3.72 7.74
CA GLY A 383 -59.73 -4.58 6.60
C GLY A 383 -58.49 -4.89 5.76
N TYR A 384 -57.31 -4.90 6.37
CA TYR A 384 -56.05 -5.27 5.72
C TYR A 384 -55.44 -6.54 6.34
N ALA A 385 -54.59 -7.21 5.58
CA ALA A 385 -53.79 -8.36 6.04
C ALA A 385 -52.36 -8.24 5.49
N PHE A 386 -51.38 -8.78 6.20
CA PHE A 386 -50.04 -8.98 5.67
C PHE A 386 -49.91 -10.40 5.12
N LEU A 387 -49.34 -10.51 3.93
CA LEU A 387 -48.99 -11.79 3.32
C LEU A 387 -47.49 -11.80 3.08
N LEU A 388 -46.81 -12.74 3.71
CA LEU A 388 -45.36 -12.90 3.61
C LEU A 388 -45.00 -13.90 2.53
N ASP A 389 -44.08 -13.53 1.65
CA ASP A 389 -43.41 -14.49 0.79
C ASP A 389 -41.96 -14.71 1.24
N ASP A 390 -41.75 -15.84 1.92
CA ASP A 390 -40.44 -16.25 2.41
C ASP A 390 -39.43 -16.53 1.28
N ASP A 391 -39.91 -16.88 0.07
CA ASP A 391 -39.04 -17.17 -1.08
C ASP A 391 -38.43 -15.89 -1.67
N THR A 392 -39.20 -14.80 -1.73
CA THR A 392 -38.74 -13.53 -2.31
C THR A 392 -38.41 -12.44 -1.29
N ASN A 393 -38.66 -12.66 0.01
CA ASN A 393 -38.55 -11.65 1.08
C ASN A 393 -39.40 -10.41 0.79
N ASP A 394 -40.62 -10.68 0.30
CA ASP A 394 -41.62 -9.68 -0.06
C ASP A 394 -42.81 -9.74 0.89
N ILE A 395 -43.36 -8.56 1.16
CA ILE A 395 -44.56 -8.36 1.96
C ILE A 395 -45.64 -7.77 1.06
N TYR A 396 -46.75 -8.50 0.94
CA TYR A 396 -47.94 -7.97 0.33
C TYR A 396 -48.89 -7.46 1.42
N VAL A 397 -49.19 -6.16 1.38
CA VAL A 397 -50.32 -5.60 2.11
C VAL A 397 -51.57 -5.90 1.28
N TYR A 398 -52.45 -6.74 1.80
CA TYR A 398 -53.67 -7.21 1.15
C TYR A 398 -54.88 -6.44 1.68
N LYS A 399 -55.70 -5.88 0.79
CA LYS A 399 -56.95 -5.20 1.13
C LYS A 399 -58.15 -6.13 0.96
N LYS A 400 -58.82 -6.46 2.07
CA LYS A 400 -59.88 -7.50 2.10
C LYS A 400 -61.11 -7.13 1.27
N SER A 401 -61.41 -5.84 1.10
CA SER A 401 -62.63 -5.37 0.41
C SER A 401 -62.62 -5.63 -1.10
N ASP A 402 -61.48 -5.43 -1.76
CA ASP A 402 -61.34 -5.48 -3.23
C ASP A 402 -60.19 -6.39 -3.69
N LYS A 403 -59.53 -7.06 -2.74
CA LYS A 403 -58.38 -7.94 -2.95
C LYS A 403 -57.18 -7.24 -3.62
N ALA A 404 -57.13 -5.91 -3.58
CA ALA A 404 -55.97 -5.18 -4.09
C ALA A 404 -54.76 -5.41 -3.18
N VAL A 405 -53.56 -5.38 -3.77
CA VAL A 405 -52.32 -5.57 -3.02
C VAL A 405 -51.35 -4.42 -3.21
N LYS A 406 -50.44 -4.27 -2.24
CA LYS A 406 -49.28 -3.40 -2.34
C LYS A 406 -48.04 -4.17 -1.89
N LEU A 407 -46.99 -4.09 -2.70
CA LEU A 407 -45.76 -4.84 -2.52
C LEU A 407 -44.69 -4.00 -1.83
N TYR A 408 -44.01 -4.59 -0.86
CA TYR A 408 -42.83 -4.04 -0.19
C TYR A 408 -41.77 -5.13 -0.07
N SER A 409 -40.50 -4.77 -0.21
CA SER A 409 -39.43 -5.67 0.28
C SER A 409 -39.36 -5.61 1.80
N ASP A 410 -38.94 -6.69 2.46
CA ASP A 410 -38.80 -6.74 3.92
C ASP A 410 -37.93 -5.60 4.47
N LYS A 411 -36.85 -5.28 3.76
CA LYS A 411 -35.92 -4.22 4.12
C LYS A 411 -36.56 -2.85 4.01
N ASP A 412 -37.24 -2.57 2.91
CA ASP A 412 -37.90 -1.28 2.70
C ASP A 412 -39.05 -1.08 3.67
N PHE A 413 -39.79 -2.15 3.99
CA PHE A 413 -40.84 -2.12 5.00
C PHE A 413 -40.28 -1.76 6.37
N LEU A 414 -39.31 -2.53 6.88
CA LEU A 414 -38.70 -2.27 8.18
C LEU A 414 -38.08 -0.88 8.26
N LYS A 415 -37.37 -0.45 7.20
CA LYS A 415 -36.74 0.87 7.18
C LYS A 415 -37.76 2.01 7.18
N THR A 416 -38.81 1.89 6.39
CA THR A 416 -39.82 2.95 6.25
C THR A 416 -40.68 3.07 7.49
N PHE A 417 -41.05 1.95 8.09
CA PHE A 417 -42.09 1.94 9.12
C PHE A 417 -41.61 1.75 10.55
N SER A 418 -40.34 1.38 10.77
CA SER A 418 -39.76 1.30 12.12
C SER A 418 -39.87 2.60 12.91
N VAL A 419 -39.75 3.76 12.25
CA VAL A 419 -39.93 5.08 12.90
C VAL A 419 -41.34 5.26 13.48
N TYR A 420 -42.36 4.69 12.84
CA TYR A 420 -43.74 4.90 13.26
C TYR A 420 -44.23 3.84 14.22
N PHE A 421 -43.92 2.57 13.97
CA PHE A 421 -44.40 1.45 14.79
C PHE A 421 -43.61 1.30 16.08
N ILE A 422 -42.31 1.60 16.00
CA ILE A 422 -41.37 1.26 17.07
C ILE A 422 -40.95 2.54 17.81
N ILE A 423 -40.56 3.58 17.07
CA ILE A 423 -40.00 4.81 17.66
C ILE A 423 -41.09 5.75 18.17
N ASN A 424 -42.10 6.09 17.36
CA ASN A 424 -43.09 7.13 17.68
C ASN A 424 -44.53 6.60 17.70
N SER A 425 -44.88 5.87 18.77
CA SER A 425 -46.11 5.08 18.90
C SER A 425 -47.44 5.83 18.81
N TYR A 426 -47.46 7.15 18.88
CA TYR A 426 -48.66 7.95 18.66
C TYR A 426 -49.07 8.05 17.19
N ASP A 427 -48.22 7.56 16.26
CA ASP A 427 -48.39 7.77 14.83
C ASP A 427 -48.65 6.45 14.05
N VAL A 428 -49.07 5.37 14.74
CA VAL A 428 -49.41 4.08 14.10
C VAL A 428 -50.49 4.27 13.02
N TYR A 429 -51.50 5.11 13.27
CA TYR A 429 -52.52 5.44 12.27
C TYR A 429 -51.95 6.14 11.03
N ARG A 430 -50.95 7.01 11.20
CA ARG A 430 -50.28 7.66 10.07
C ARG A 430 -49.44 6.67 9.27
N ALA A 431 -48.80 5.72 9.94
CA ALA A 431 -48.09 4.65 9.25
C ALA A 431 -49.04 3.73 8.49
N ILE A 432 -50.21 3.43 9.04
CA ILE A 432 -51.26 2.72 8.29
C ILE A 432 -51.69 3.56 7.10
N ALA A 433 -51.97 4.86 7.28
CA ALA A 433 -52.32 5.74 6.18
C ALA A 433 -51.22 5.80 5.08
N LEU A 434 -49.95 5.74 5.46
CA LEU A 434 -48.81 5.67 4.53
C LEU A 434 -48.73 4.31 3.82
N LEU A 435 -48.85 3.20 4.56
CA LEU A 435 -48.94 1.84 4.02
C LEU A 435 -50.08 1.77 2.99
N THR A 436 -51.25 2.28 3.34
CA THR A 436 -52.48 2.16 2.57
C THR A 436 -52.71 3.32 1.60
N SER A 437 -51.74 4.24 1.47
CA SER A 437 -51.76 5.32 0.49
C SER A 437 -51.79 4.77 -0.95
N LYS A 438 -51.98 5.66 -1.94
CA LYS A 438 -52.13 5.36 -3.38
C LYS A 438 -51.14 4.29 -3.92
N ASN A 439 -51.42 3.80 -5.14
CA ASN A 439 -50.63 2.78 -5.89
C ASN A 439 -50.93 1.33 -5.50
N TRP A 440 -52.21 1.02 -5.31
CA TRP A 440 -52.68 -0.36 -5.16
C TRP A 440 -52.66 -1.08 -6.51
N ILE A 441 -52.18 -2.33 -6.52
CA ILE A 441 -52.30 -3.23 -7.66
C ILE A 441 -53.66 -3.91 -7.56
N LEU A 442 -54.59 -3.48 -8.41
CA LEU A 442 -55.94 -4.05 -8.47
C LEU A 442 -55.88 -5.51 -8.92
N ARG A 443 -56.87 -6.32 -8.53
CA ARG A 443 -56.91 -7.75 -8.83
C ARG A 443 -56.77 -8.06 -10.33
N GLU A 444 -57.41 -7.27 -11.20
CA GLU A 444 -57.30 -7.43 -12.65
C GLU A 444 -55.87 -7.19 -13.17
N GLU A 445 -55.12 -6.28 -12.53
CA GLU A 445 -53.73 -6.01 -12.85
C GLU A 445 -52.80 -7.08 -12.26
N GLN A 446 -53.17 -7.70 -11.14
CA GLN A 446 -52.42 -8.81 -10.55
C GLN A 446 -52.36 -10.01 -11.51
N ALA A 447 -53.49 -10.34 -12.15
CA ALA A 447 -53.54 -11.40 -13.17
C ALA A 447 -52.64 -11.07 -14.37
N LYS A 448 -52.65 -9.83 -14.85
CA LYS A 448 -51.77 -9.37 -15.95
C LYS A 448 -50.29 -9.42 -15.58
N LYS A 449 -49.96 -9.23 -14.31
CA LYS A 449 -48.59 -9.30 -13.76
C LYS A 449 -48.18 -10.70 -13.32
N GLY A 450 -49.07 -11.69 -13.41
CA GLY A 450 -48.80 -13.08 -13.01
C GLY A 450 -48.62 -13.26 -11.50
N ILE A 451 -49.22 -12.41 -10.66
CA ILE A 451 -49.07 -12.47 -9.19
C ILE A 451 -50.35 -12.86 -8.45
N ASP A 452 -51.50 -12.98 -9.14
CA ASP A 452 -52.81 -13.32 -8.55
C ASP A 452 -52.77 -14.68 -7.81
N ASP A 453 -52.32 -15.74 -8.49
CA ASP A 453 -52.28 -17.10 -7.93
C ASP A 453 -51.39 -17.15 -6.67
N LYS A 454 -50.24 -16.45 -6.72
CA LYS A 454 -49.32 -16.34 -5.59
C LYS A 454 -49.98 -15.66 -4.40
N VAL A 455 -50.57 -14.48 -4.60
CA VAL A 455 -51.28 -13.73 -3.55
C VAL A 455 -52.42 -14.55 -2.95
N SER A 456 -53.21 -15.21 -3.80
CA SER A 456 -54.33 -16.04 -3.38
C SER A 456 -53.87 -17.22 -2.51
N ASN A 457 -52.79 -17.90 -2.92
CA ASN A 457 -52.20 -19.00 -2.15
C ASN A 457 -51.65 -18.53 -0.80
N LEU A 458 -50.95 -17.39 -0.76
CA LEU A 458 -50.43 -16.82 0.49
C LEU A 458 -51.57 -16.45 1.45
N TYR A 459 -52.64 -15.81 0.95
CA TYR A 459 -53.80 -15.44 1.77
C TYR A 459 -54.49 -16.67 2.36
N TYR A 460 -54.67 -17.72 1.56
CA TYR A 460 -55.31 -18.95 2.03
C TYR A 460 -54.49 -19.62 3.14
N ARG A 461 -53.18 -19.78 2.92
CA ARG A 461 -52.26 -20.42 3.86
C ARG A 461 -52.09 -19.66 5.17
N GLN A 462 -52.11 -18.33 5.15
CA GLN A 462 -51.75 -17.51 6.31
C GLN A 462 -52.96 -16.99 7.09
N HIS A 463 -54.15 -16.91 6.47
CA HIS A 463 -55.33 -16.26 7.09
C HIS A 463 -56.63 -17.07 7.00
N ILE A 464 -56.71 -18.13 6.20
CA ILE A 464 -57.92 -18.96 6.07
C ILE A 464 -57.76 -20.34 6.70
N GLU A 465 -56.60 -20.97 6.53
CA GLU A 465 -56.31 -22.27 7.17
C GLU A 465 -55.47 -22.10 8.43
N PRO A 466 -55.92 -22.61 9.58
CA PRO A 466 -55.02 -23.12 10.60
C PRO A 466 -54.64 -24.55 10.14
N TYR A 467 -53.46 -24.77 9.56
CA TYR A 467 -53.08 -26.14 9.21
C TYR A 467 -52.70 -26.94 10.46
N GLU A 468 -53.51 -27.97 10.69
CA GLU A 468 -53.25 -29.35 11.16
C GLU A 468 -52.35 -29.59 12.39
#